data_AF-A0A519C0G3-F1
#
_entry.id   AF-A0A519C0G3-F1
#
_cell.length_a   1.000
_cell.length_b   1.000
_cell.length_c   1.000
_cell.angle_alpha   90.00
_cell.angle_beta   90.00
_cell.angle_gamma   90.00
#
_symmetry.space_group_name_H-M   'P 1'
#
loop_
_entity.id
_entity.type
_entity.pdbx_description
1 polymer ?
#
loop_
_entity_poly.entity_id
_entity_poly.type
_entity_poly.pdbx_seq_one_letter_code
_entity_poly.pdbx_strand_id
1 'polypeptide(L)'
;KDAFGFGLKAIAKNLEKHGLTNTTWEDGPTDGLGAMVGAWHCDRISRKDKIDMIDTEIMKGIRKYNIIDCKAMWDLINYLREKHTDKALAS
;
A
#
# COMPACT_ATOMS: atom_id res chain seq x y z
N LYS A 1 -19.05 13.70 7.50
CA LYS A 1 -18.32 13.47 6.22
C LYS A 1 -17.17 12.53 6.56
N ASP A 2 -16.80 11.57 5.72
CA ASP A 2 -15.66 10.61 5.87
C ASP A 2 -16.01 9.12 6.08
N ALA A 3 -17.29 8.74 6.22
CA ALA A 3 -17.69 7.34 6.40
C ALA A 3 -17.80 6.50 5.10
N PHE A 4 -17.19 6.94 3.98
CA PHE A 4 -17.28 6.24 2.69
C PHE A 4 -15.94 6.05 1.96
N GLY A 5 -14.82 6.45 2.57
CA GLY A 5 -13.50 6.22 2.01
C GLY A 5 -13.00 4.80 2.32
N PHE A 6 -13.47 3.79 1.59
CA PHE A 6 -12.95 2.40 1.69
C PHE A 6 -11.57 2.21 1.04
N GLY A 7 -10.79 3.30 0.92
CA GLY A 7 -9.43 3.23 0.42
C GLY A 7 -8.52 2.55 1.44
N LEU A 8 -7.65 1.66 0.96
CA LEU A 8 -6.74 0.87 1.79
C LEU A 8 -5.97 1.73 2.80
N LYS A 9 -5.39 2.85 2.37
CA LYS A 9 -4.65 3.78 3.24
C LYS A 9 -5.50 4.33 4.39
N ALA A 10 -6.76 4.70 4.12
CA ALA A 10 -7.67 5.23 5.14
C ALA A 10 -8.04 4.15 6.16
N ILE A 11 -8.29 2.92 5.69
CA ILE A 11 -8.56 1.77 6.56
C ILE A 11 -7.34 1.45 7.43
N ALA A 12 -6.17 1.30 6.81
CA ALA A 12 -4.93 0.96 7.50
C ALA A 12 -4.54 1.99 8.57
N LYS A 13 -4.60 3.29 8.26
CA LYS A 13 -4.33 4.35 9.25
C LYS A 13 -5.30 4.32 10.44
N ASN A 14 -6.59 4.02 10.21
CA ASN A 14 -7.55 3.94 11.32
C ASN A 14 -7.32 2.70 12.18
N LEU A 15 -7.00 1.55 11.58
CA LEU A 15 -6.67 0.34 12.35
C LEU A 15 -5.42 0.54 13.21
N GLU A 16 -4.37 1.14 12.65
CA GLU A 16 -3.14 1.45 13.38
C GLU A 16 -3.38 2.48 14.50
N LYS A 17 -4.13 3.56 14.22
CA LYS A 17 -4.54 4.55 15.23
C LYS A 17 -5.26 3.93 16.44
N HIS A 18 -6.01 2.85 16.22
CA HIS A 18 -6.73 2.12 17.27
C HIS A 18 -5.93 0.94 17.85
N GLY A 19 -4.66 0.77 17.47
CA GLY A 19 -3.77 -0.29 17.97
C GLY A 19 -4.14 -1.70 17.49
N LEU A 20 -4.90 -1.81 16.39
CA LEU A 20 -5.39 -3.09 15.85
C LEU A 20 -4.41 -3.72 14.86
N THR A 21 -3.50 -2.92 14.30
CA THR A 21 -2.46 -3.33 13.34
C THR A 21 -1.18 -2.53 13.57
N ASN A 22 -0.04 -3.01 13.06
CA ASN A 22 1.28 -2.45 13.36
C ASN A 22 1.90 -1.63 12.22
N THR A 23 1.39 -1.77 10.99
CA THR A 23 1.93 -1.04 9.84
C THR A 23 1.61 0.46 9.94
N THR A 24 2.63 1.25 10.24
CA THR A 24 2.56 2.70 10.12
C THR A 24 2.64 3.12 8.65
N TRP A 25 1.70 3.95 8.22
CA TRP A 25 1.61 4.44 6.85
C TRP A 25 1.80 5.95 6.80
N GLU A 26 3.03 6.37 6.49
CA GLU A 26 3.35 7.79 6.33
C GLU A 26 2.76 8.38 5.03
N ASP A 27 2.58 9.70 4.99
CA ASP A 27 2.17 10.35 3.76
C ASP A 27 3.32 10.34 2.75
N GLY A 28 3.20 9.44 1.77
CA GLY A 28 4.10 9.37 0.63
C GLY A 28 3.88 10.51 -0.37
N PRO A 29 4.82 10.68 -1.32
CA PRO A 29 4.79 11.77 -2.30
C PRO A 29 3.69 11.62 -3.36
N THR A 30 2.96 10.50 -3.39
CA THR A 30 1.99 10.17 -4.42
C THR A 30 0.92 9.18 -3.92
N ASP A 31 -0.15 9.03 -4.69
CA ASP A 31 -1.19 8.02 -4.51
C ASP A 31 -1.02 6.86 -5.52
N GLY A 32 -1.92 5.88 -5.50
CA GLY A 32 -1.85 4.74 -6.40
C GLY A 32 -1.89 5.14 -7.88
N LEU A 33 -2.64 6.19 -8.25
CA LEU A 33 -2.71 6.66 -9.63
C LEU A 33 -1.38 7.29 -10.06
N GLY A 34 -0.80 8.16 -9.24
CA GLY A 34 0.49 8.75 -9.53
C GLY A 34 1.62 7.73 -9.56
N ALA A 35 1.56 6.66 -8.75
CA ALA A 35 2.48 5.52 -8.84
C ALA A 35 2.36 4.80 -10.19
N MET A 36 1.14 4.54 -10.68
CA MET A 36 0.92 3.91 -12.00
C MET A 36 1.43 4.79 -13.15
N VAL A 37 1.13 6.09 -13.14
CA VAL A 37 1.62 7.04 -14.15
C VAL A 37 3.16 7.14 -14.10
N GLY A 38 3.74 7.15 -12.91
CA GLY A 38 5.19 7.11 -12.72
C GLY A 38 5.82 5.84 -13.29
N ALA A 39 5.20 4.67 -13.07
CA ALA A 39 5.67 3.41 -13.64
C ALA A 39 5.64 3.42 -15.17
N TRP A 40 4.56 3.93 -15.78
CA TRP A 40 4.47 4.10 -17.23
C TRP A 40 5.54 5.05 -17.78
N HIS A 41 5.87 6.11 -17.03
CA HIS A 41 6.97 7.00 -17.39
C HIS A 41 8.34 6.29 -17.34
N CYS A 42 8.58 5.43 -16.34
CA CYS A 42 9.81 4.65 -16.22
C CYS A 42 9.98 3.67 -17.38
N ASP A 43 8.90 3.03 -17.81
CA ASP A 43 8.86 2.15 -18.98
C ASP A 43 9.23 2.90 -20.27
N ARG A 44 8.78 4.16 -20.42
CA ARG A 44 9.22 5.03 -21.53
C ARG A 44 10.72 5.36 -21.47
N ILE A 45 11.27 5.65 -20.29
CA ILE A 45 12.71 5.89 -20.09
C ILE A 45 13.50 4.63 -20.45
N SER A 46 13.11 3.47 -19.94
CA SER A 46 13.76 2.18 -20.18
C SER A 46 13.90 1.90 -21.69
N ARG A 47 12.84 2.09 -22.48
CA ARG A 47 12.90 1.90 -23.94
C ARG A 47 13.86 2.85 -24.65
N LYS A 48 13.89 4.11 -24.21
CA LYS A 48 14.69 5.19 -24.81
C LYS A 48 16.17 5.02 -24.48
N ASP A 49 16.47 4.79 -23.21
CA ASP A 49 17.84 4.84 -22.68
C ASP A 49 18.46 3.44 -22.55
N LYS A 50 17.71 2.38 -22.89
CA LYS A 50 18.14 0.96 -22.88
C LYS A 50 18.61 0.47 -21.50
N ILE A 51 17.98 1.00 -20.44
CA ILE A 51 18.17 0.55 -19.06
C ILE A 51 16.95 -0.25 -18.58
N ASP A 52 17.07 -1.03 -17.52
CA ASP A 52 15.91 -1.63 -16.89
C ASP A 52 15.06 -0.55 -16.20
N MET A 53 13.73 -0.63 -16.32
CA MET A 53 12.83 0.29 -15.64
C MET A 53 12.97 0.23 -14.12
N ILE A 54 13.33 -0.93 -13.55
CA ILE A 54 13.52 -1.10 -12.10
C ILE A 54 14.70 -0.27 -11.57
N ASP A 55 15.63 0.09 -12.44
CA ASP A 55 16.81 0.85 -12.09
C ASP A 55 16.57 2.37 -12.08
N THR A 56 15.42 2.82 -12.60
CA THR A 56 15.03 4.23 -12.53
C THR A 56 14.72 4.66 -11.09
N GLU A 57 15.10 5.88 -10.72
CA GLU A 57 14.87 6.39 -9.36
C GLU A 57 13.38 6.48 -9.01
N ILE A 58 12.53 6.82 -10.00
CA ILE A 58 11.08 6.86 -9.81
C ILE A 58 10.55 5.46 -9.48
N MET A 59 10.97 4.41 -10.20
CA MET A 59 10.53 3.04 -9.92
C MET A 59 11.03 2.53 -8.56
N LYS A 60 12.25 2.90 -8.14
CA LYS A 60 12.74 2.61 -6.79
C LYS A 60 11.84 3.23 -5.72
N GLY A 61 11.36 4.45 -5.94
CA GLY A 61 10.37 5.12 -5.09
C GLY A 61 9.03 4.38 -5.06
N ILE A 62 8.49 4.03 -6.22
CA ILE A 62 7.23 3.25 -6.35
C ILE A 62 7.33 1.90 -5.63
N ARG A 63 8.48 1.22 -5.73
CA ARG A 63 8.72 -0.05 -5.02
C ARG A 63 8.65 0.15 -3.50
N LYS A 64 9.26 1.21 -2.96
CA LYS A 64 9.19 1.52 -1.53
C LYS A 64 7.75 1.80 -1.07
N TYR A 65 7.00 2.56 -1.88
CA TYR A 65 5.57 2.81 -1.64
C TYR A 65 4.77 1.50 -1.59
N ASN A 66 4.87 0.65 -2.62
CA ASN A 66 4.11 -0.60 -2.72
C ASN A 66 4.46 -1.61 -1.61
N ILE A 67 5.67 -1.57 -1.04
CA ILE A 67 6.01 -2.41 0.13
C ILE A 67 5.10 -2.07 1.32
N ILE A 68 4.78 -0.79 1.53
CA ILE A 68 3.87 -0.37 2.61
C ILE A 68 2.44 -0.85 2.32
N ASP A 69 1.97 -0.71 1.08
CA ASP A 69 0.66 -1.23 0.66
C ASP A 69 0.53 -2.73 0.95
N CYS A 70 1.54 -3.53 0.59
CA CYS A 70 1.54 -4.96 0.85
C CYS A 70 1.55 -5.30 2.35
N LYS A 71 2.34 -4.57 3.16
CA LYS A 71 2.36 -4.76 4.62
C LYS A 71 1.02 -4.41 5.27
N ALA A 72 0.41 -3.31 4.85
CA ALA A 72 -0.89 -2.89 5.35
C ALA A 72 -1.99 -3.90 4.98
N MET A 73 -1.99 -4.43 3.76
CA MET A 73 -2.88 -5.51 3.35
C MET A 73 -2.70 -6.77 4.20
N TRP A 74 -1.44 -7.14 4.47
CA TRP A 74 -1.11 -8.30 5.30
C TRP A 74 -1.66 -8.15 6.72
N ASP A 75 -1.39 -7.02 7.37
CA ASP A 75 -1.88 -6.74 8.72
C ASP A 75 -3.42 -6.71 8.77
N LEU A 76 -4.06 -6.03 7.81
CA LEU A 76 -5.52 -5.96 7.70
C LEU A 76 -6.14 -7.35 7.57
N ILE A 77 -5.66 -8.17 6.64
CA ILE A 77 -6.21 -9.50 6.39
C ILE A 77 -6.02 -10.40 7.63
N ASN A 78 -4.86 -10.35 8.28
CA ASN A 78 -4.62 -11.15 9.49
C ASN A 78 -5.50 -10.71 10.65
N TYR A 79 -5.64 -9.40 10.88
CA TYR A 79 -6.56 -8.88 11.89
C TYR A 79 -8.00 -9.36 11.66
N LEU A 80 -8.50 -9.28 10.42
CA LEU A 80 -9.84 -9.75 10.07
C LEU A 80 -9.99 -11.26 10.26
N ARG A 81 -8.99 -12.05 9.86
CA ARG A 81 -8.99 -13.50 10.06
C ARG A 81 -9.02 -13.89 11.54
N GLU A 82 -8.22 -13.22 12.36
CA GLU A 82 -8.12 -13.54 13.79
C GLU A 82 -9.33 -13.10 14.61
N LYS A 83 -9.97 -11.98 14.25
CA LYS A 83 -11.00 -11.34 15.10
C LYS A 83 -12.42 -11.40 14.51
N HIS A 84 -12.56 -11.62 13.21
CA HIS A 84 -13.83 -11.44 12.49
C HIS A 84 -14.15 -12.58 11.53
N THR A 85 -13.55 -13.77 11.74
CA THR A 85 -14.00 -15.01 11.11
C THR A 85 -14.52 -15.98 12.17
N ASP A 86 -15.37 -16.94 11.79
CA ASP A 86 -16.13 -17.83 12.69
C ASP A 86 -15.29 -18.57 13.76
N LYS A 87 -13.96 -18.62 13.62
CA LYS A 87 -13.04 -19.13 14.65
C LYS A 87 -13.03 -18.29 15.93
N ALA A 88 -13.40 -17.01 15.89
CA ALA A 88 -13.40 -16.11 17.05
C ALA A 88 -14.59 -16.36 18.02
N LEU A 89 -15.60 -17.14 17.62
CA LEU A 89 -16.76 -17.50 18.45
C LEU A 89 -16.61 -18.87 19.14
N ALA A 90 -15.50 -19.56 18.91
CA ALA A 90 -15.25 -20.92 19.40
C ALA A 90 -14.25 -21.01 20.58
N SER A 91 -13.83 -19.86 21.14
CA SER A 91 -12.92 -19.74 22.29
C SER A 91 -13.54 -18.87 23.38
#